data_AF-A0A916E0J2-F1
#
_entry.id   AF-A0A916E0J2-F1
#
_cell.length_a   1.000
_cell.length_b   1.000
_cell.length_c   1.000
_cell.angle_alpha   90.00
_cell.angle_beta   90.00
_cell.angle_gamma   90.00
#
_symmetry.space_group_name_H-M   'P 1'
#
loop_
_entity.id
_entity.type
_entity.pdbx_description
1 polymer ?
#
loop_
_entity_poly.entity_id
_entity_poly.type
_entity_poly.pdbx_seq_one_letter_code
_entity_poly.pdbx_strand_id
1 'polypeptide(L)'
;MYDPNNLKAAYRKGKALCGLNRYKEATNILQNLYQRMKGNTSIKQITKHAEMLSYENENGKYDYLRIIDEFHERSKIKKDIKGNDVWIYEAGPRLDHANFLNENIKIDLIEGKGRGWIAKCDIPEHTLLMVSKALIVVFTNEVLGTIISKTSNDETSQIHVHPCAEELATRIAQKIFAEPYYCPEVYRLYDGLNLSTNERIEIITNNIVSFTIIANALKHNVFGLVYSEFLKTTLTGVGLWTLPSYFNHACIDENVNQFFLGDLLFLRTNRPISKGEELIINYKDASFCYEERSSYLKSINIDCQCRICKLERSESQEIKLRMTQLLKTYDESIKPKLLKSHNVDLSLIKELEYVITELRSLRKEHSDLGFNTIELISTLAYTYRESGNNKKALSILKEAYDLYKTTHLKEIHNIILDIIIISLDLELIEEAKKWFDMILKIVVEPIMGKLEDDKPKWRKEALHLAGKILPEIISIAEILEIV
;
A
#
# COMPACT_ATOMS: atom_id res chain seq x y z
N MET A 1 -9.97 -17.40 -43.68
CA MET A 1 -8.49 -17.53 -43.82
C MET A 1 -7.84 -16.24 -43.36
N TYR A 2 -6.91 -16.33 -42.42
CA TYR A 2 -6.08 -15.21 -41.97
C TYR A 2 -4.99 -14.96 -43.02
N ASP A 3 -5.00 -13.80 -43.67
CA ASP A 3 -3.89 -13.36 -44.51
C ASP A 3 -2.77 -12.80 -43.61
N PRO A 4 -1.63 -13.50 -43.45
CA PRO A 4 -0.52 -13.03 -42.62
C PRO A 4 0.12 -11.73 -43.15
N ASN A 5 -0.15 -11.38 -44.40
CA ASN A 5 0.36 -10.16 -45.02
C ASN A 5 -0.52 -8.94 -44.81
N ASN A 6 -1.72 -9.09 -44.23
CA ASN A 6 -2.62 -7.97 -43.98
C ASN A 6 -2.10 -7.08 -42.83
N LEU A 7 -1.64 -5.88 -43.19
CA LEU A 7 -1.00 -4.92 -42.28
C LEU A 7 -1.94 -4.47 -41.14
N LYS A 8 -3.23 -4.28 -41.45
CA LYS A 8 -4.25 -3.89 -40.45
C LYS A 8 -4.53 -5.01 -39.46
N ALA A 9 -4.53 -6.26 -39.94
CA ALA A 9 -4.67 -7.44 -39.08
C ALA A 9 -3.48 -7.60 -38.14
N ALA A 10 -2.24 -7.43 -38.64
CA ALA A 10 -1.03 -7.46 -37.82
C ALA A 10 -1.05 -6.37 -36.73
N TYR A 11 -1.43 -5.14 -37.07
CA TYR A 11 -1.56 -4.04 -36.11
C TYR A 11 -2.54 -4.36 -34.98
N ARG A 12 -3.75 -4.85 -35.34
CA ARG A 12 -4.78 -5.23 -34.36
C ARG A 12 -4.36 -6.43 -33.52
N LYS A 13 -3.67 -7.41 -34.11
CA LYS A 13 -3.13 -8.57 -33.41
C LYS A 13 -2.09 -8.15 -32.36
N GLY A 14 -1.17 -7.25 -32.71
CA GLY A 14 -0.22 -6.67 -31.76
C GLY A 14 -0.92 -6.00 -30.58
N LYS A 15 -1.92 -5.14 -30.82
CA LYS A 15 -2.74 -4.53 -29.76
C LYS A 15 -3.40 -5.56 -28.85
N ALA A 16 -4.07 -6.54 -29.45
CA ALA A 16 -4.78 -7.58 -28.70
C ALA A 16 -3.81 -8.40 -27.84
N LEU A 17 -2.62 -8.72 -28.35
CA LEU A 17 -1.61 -9.44 -27.59
C LEU A 17 -1.06 -8.64 -26.42
N CYS A 18 -0.89 -7.31 -26.54
CA CYS A 18 -0.58 -6.46 -25.39
C CYS A 18 -1.68 -6.54 -24.33
N GLY A 19 -2.95 -6.44 -24.72
CA GLY A 19 -4.09 -6.55 -23.80
C GLY A 19 -4.24 -7.92 -23.14
N LEU A 20 -3.74 -8.98 -23.78
CA LEU A 20 -3.68 -10.34 -23.24
C LEU A 20 -2.38 -10.63 -22.46
N ASN A 21 -1.58 -9.61 -22.16
CA ASN A 21 -0.29 -9.71 -21.48
C ASN A 21 0.76 -10.58 -22.21
N ARG A 22 0.59 -10.81 -23.52
CA ARG A 22 1.51 -11.58 -24.38
C ARG A 22 2.51 -10.65 -25.06
N TYR A 23 3.23 -9.86 -24.26
CA TYR A 23 4.01 -8.72 -24.73
C TYR A 23 5.14 -9.11 -25.70
N LYS A 24 5.88 -10.19 -25.43
CA LYS A 24 6.96 -10.66 -26.32
C LYS A 24 6.44 -11.01 -27.72
N GLU A 25 5.28 -11.66 -27.80
CA GLU A 25 4.63 -11.97 -29.08
C GLU A 25 4.10 -10.71 -29.76
N ALA A 26 3.53 -9.77 -28.99
CA ALA A 26 3.09 -8.48 -29.50
C ALA A 26 4.27 -7.72 -30.13
N THR A 27 5.39 -7.64 -29.43
CA THR A 27 6.63 -7.00 -29.87
C THR A 27 7.13 -7.60 -31.18
N ASN A 28 7.24 -8.93 -31.26
CA ASN A 28 7.68 -9.60 -32.49
C ASN A 28 6.80 -9.26 -33.71
N ILE A 29 5.48 -9.26 -33.52
CA ILE A 29 4.52 -8.94 -34.59
C ILE A 29 4.62 -7.46 -35.01
N LEU A 30 4.71 -6.55 -34.04
CA LEU A 30 4.75 -5.11 -34.29
C LEU A 30 6.08 -4.66 -34.88
N GLN A 31 7.21 -5.25 -34.46
CA GLN A 31 8.52 -5.01 -35.08
C GLN A 31 8.55 -5.45 -36.54
N ASN A 32 8.03 -6.65 -36.86
CA ASN A 32 7.91 -7.11 -38.24
C ASN A 32 7.05 -6.15 -39.07
N LEU A 33 5.90 -5.72 -38.52
CA LEU A 33 5.03 -4.75 -39.16
C LEU A 33 5.74 -3.41 -39.40
N TYR A 34 6.51 -2.91 -38.43
CA TYR A 34 7.25 -1.66 -38.54
C TYR A 34 8.32 -1.71 -39.64
N GLN A 35 9.01 -2.84 -39.79
CA GLN A 35 10.00 -3.03 -40.88
C GLN A 35 9.37 -2.98 -42.26
N ARG A 36 8.13 -3.45 -42.40
CA ARG A 36 7.36 -3.43 -43.66
C ARG A 36 6.73 -2.07 -43.95
N MET A 37 6.53 -1.24 -42.92
CA MET A 37 5.90 0.09 -43.01
C MET A 37 6.79 1.20 -42.43
N LYS A 38 8.05 1.23 -42.88
CA LYS A 38 9.02 2.25 -42.42
C LYS A 38 8.44 3.65 -42.62
N GLY A 39 8.55 4.48 -41.58
CA GLY A 39 8.03 5.86 -41.57
C GLY A 39 6.62 6.04 -41.01
N ASN A 40 5.85 4.96 -40.76
CA ASN A 40 4.54 5.11 -40.13
C ASN A 40 4.66 5.40 -38.62
N THR A 41 4.27 6.61 -38.21
CA THR A 41 4.38 7.09 -36.83
C THR A 41 3.55 6.26 -35.84
N SER A 42 2.31 5.89 -36.18
CA SER A 42 1.44 5.12 -35.30
C SER A 42 1.96 3.71 -35.06
N ILE A 43 2.54 3.08 -36.08
CA ILE A 43 3.17 1.75 -35.95
C ILE A 43 4.47 1.86 -35.12
N LYS A 44 5.25 2.92 -35.32
CA LYS A 44 6.43 3.19 -34.47
C LYS A 44 6.05 3.33 -32.99
N GLN A 45 5.00 4.10 -32.69
CA GLN A 45 4.54 4.35 -31.33
C GLN A 45 4.07 3.06 -30.64
N ILE A 46 3.19 2.28 -31.28
CA ILE A 46 2.72 1.03 -30.69
C ILE A 46 3.85 -0.01 -30.54
N THR A 47 4.81 -0.04 -31.46
CA THR A 47 5.96 -0.96 -31.36
C THR A 47 6.78 -0.62 -30.12
N LYS A 48 7.12 0.66 -29.92
CA LYS A 48 7.82 1.14 -28.71
C LYS A 48 7.03 0.85 -27.43
N HIS A 49 5.71 0.97 -27.47
CA HIS A 49 4.84 0.67 -26.34
C HIS A 49 4.88 -0.83 -25.98
N ALA A 50 4.76 -1.72 -26.97
CA ALA A 50 4.88 -3.15 -26.75
C ALA A 50 6.28 -3.55 -26.23
N GLU A 51 7.34 -2.92 -26.75
CA GLU A 51 8.71 -3.11 -26.26
C GLU A 51 8.86 -2.68 -24.80
N MET A 52 8.30 -1.54 -24.42
CA MET A 52 8.27 -1.07 -23.03
C MET A 52 7.55 -2.07 -22.11
N LEU A 53 6.34 -2.50 -22.47
CA LEU A 53 5.57 -3.49 -21.68
C LEU A 53 6.32 -4.83 -21.57
N SER A 54 6.96 -5.27 -22.65
CA SER A 54 7.76 -6.50 -22.65
C SER A 54 8.98 -6.37 -21.72
N TYR A 55 9.65 -5.21 -21.74
CA TYR A 55 10.80 -4.94 -20.89
C TYR A 55 10.41 -4.89 -19.41
N GLU A 56 9.33 -4.17 -19.08
CA GLU A 56 8.76 -4.13 -17.73
C GLU A 56 8.41 -5.54 -17.23
N ASN A 57 7.71 -6.34 -18.04
CA ASN A 57 7.28 -7.69 -17.69
C ASN A 57 8.43 -8.67 -17.45
N GLU A 58 9.49 -8.58 -18.26
CA GLU A 58 10.63 -9.49 -18.17
C GLU A 58 11.62 -9.09 -17.07
N ASN A 59 11.80 -7.78 -16.84
CA ASN A 59 12.89 -7.29 -16.00
C ASN A 59 12.42 -6.69 -14.66
N GLY A 60 11.13 -6.45 -14.47
CA GLY A 60 10.62 -5.76 -13.28
C GLY A 60 11.15 -4.34 -13.14
N LYS A 61 11.48 -3.69 -14.26
CA LYS A 61 12.07 -2.35 -14.30
C LYS A 61 11.07 -1.36 -14.87
N TYR A 62 10.74 -0.36 -14.06
CA TYR A 62 9.68 0.60 -14.32
C TYR A 62 10.20 2.03 -14.19
N ASP A 63 9.65 2.93 -15.00
CA ASP A 63 9.86 4.37 -14.85
C ASP A 63 8.86 4.92 -13.82
N TYR A 64 9.20 4.82 -12.53
CA TYR A 64 8.30 5.19 -11.42
C TYR A 64 7.83 6.65 -11.50
N LEU A 65 8.69 7.57 -11.93
CA LEU A 65 8.34 8.98 -12.09
C LEU A 65 7.24 9.15 -13.12
N ARG A 66 7.41 8.50 -14.28
CA ARG A 66 6.39 8.52 -15.33
C ARG A 66 5.09 7.86 -14.90
N ILE A 67 5.13 6.76 -14.14
CA ILE A 67 3.93 6.09 -13.62
C ILE A 67 3.16 7.02 -12.68
N ILE A 68 3.86 7.73 -11.78
CA ILE A 68 3.22 8.67 -10.86
C ILE A 68 2.66 9.88 -11.60
N ASP A 69 3.35 10.38 -12.62
CA ASP A 69 2.83 11.44 -13.48
C ASP A 69 1.55 11.01 -14.22
N GLU A 70 1.54 9.80 -14.78
CA GLU A 70 0.36 9.21 -15.40
C GLU A 70 -0.79 9.04 -14.39
N PHE A 71 -0.48 8.61 -13.15
CA PHE A 71 -1.45 8.52 -12.08
C PHE A 71 -2.08 9.87 -11.77
N HIS A 72 -1.27 10.92 -11.56
CA HIS A 72 -1.78 12.26 -11.28
C HIS A 72 -2.59 12.81 -12.45
N GLU A 73 -2.14 12.59 -13.69
CA GLU A 73 -2.89 13.00 -14.89
C GLU A 73 -4.27 12.35 -14.94
N ARG A 74 -4.32 11.02 -14.80
CA ARG A 74 -5.56 10.24 -14.88
C ARG A 74 -6.46 10.39 -13.65
N SER A 75 -5.92 10.89 -12.54
CA SER A 75 -6.66 11.20 -11.31
C SER A 75 -7.19 12.64 -11.27
N LYS A 76 -7.14 13.39 -12.37
CA LYS A 76 -7.73 14.74 -12.39
C LYS A 76 -9.26 14.66 -12.43
N ILE A 77 -9.89 15.40 -11.54
CA ILE A 77 -11.35 15.59 -11.48
C ILE A 77 -11.74 17.01 -11.91
N LYS A 78 -12.94 17.16 -12.44
CA LYS A 78 -13.59 18.44 -12.74
C LYS A 78 -15.05 18.41 -12.28
N LYS A 79 -15.68 19.57 -12.18
CA LYS A 79 -17.13 19.66 -11.96
C LYS A 79 -17.89 19.55 -13.28
N ASP A 80 -18.91 18.71 -13.32
CA ASP A 80 -19.86 18.67 -14.44
C ASP A 80 -20.86 19.84 -14.38
N ILE A 81 -21.77 19.93 -15.36
CA ILE A 81 -22.82 20.96 -15.42
C ILE A 81 -23.80 20.92 -14.23
N LYS A 82 -23.83 19.83 -13.46
CA LYS A 82 -24.67 19.62 -12.29
C LYS A 82 -23.90 19.81 -10.97
N GLY A 83 -22.61 20.14 -11.02
CA GLY A 83 -21.75 20.32 -9.85
C GLY A 83 -21.19 19.02 -9.25
N ASN A 84 -21.30 17.88 -9.95
CA ASN A 84 -20.73 16.61 -9.51
C ASN A 84 -19.26 16.51 -9.89
N ASP A 85 -18.46 15.84 -9.06
CA ASP A 85 -17.07 15.49 -9.42
C ASP A 85 -17.07 14.38 -10.46
N VAL A 86 -16.51 14.66 -11.63
CA VAL A 86 -16.31 13.70 -12.71
C VAL A 86 -14.85 13.67 -13.12
N TRP A 87 -14.38 12.50 -13.53
CA TRP A 87 -13.04 12.38 -14.06
C TRP A 87 -12.86 13.20 -15.34
N ILE A 88 -11.71 13.85 -15.48
CA ILE A 88 -11.29 14.38 -16.79
C ILE A 88 -11.00 13.20 -17.74
N TYR A 89 -10.42 12.13 -17.21
CA TYR A 89 -10.16 10.88 -17.91
C TYR A 89 -11.16 9.82 -17.45
N GLU A 90 -12.15 9.49 -18.28
CA GLU A 90 -13.27 8.62 -17.90
C GLU A 90 -12.84 7.27 -17.29
N ALA A 91 -11.70 6.73 -17.72
CA ALA A 91 -11.16 5.47 -17.23
C ALA A 91 -10.48 5.57 -15.85
N GLY A 92 -10.33 6.77 -15.26
CA GLY A 92 -9.56 6.98 -14.04
C GLY A 92 -8.10 6.51 -14.17
N PRO A 93 -7.39 6.35 -13.04
CA PRO A 93 -5.97 5.94 -13.02
C PRO A 93 -5.77 4.44 -13.26
N ARG A 94 -6.28 3.93 -14.39
CA ARG A 94 -5.94 2.59 -14.91
C ARG A 94 -4.70 2.71 -15.79
N LEU A 95 -3.53 2.43 -15.23
CA LEU A 95 -2.22 2.82 -15.78
C LEU A 95 -1.73 1.84 -16.84
N ASP A 96 -1.00 2.30 -17.86
CA ASP A 96 -0.62 1.48 -19.02
C ASP A 96 0.77 0.82 -18.89
N HIS A 97 0.90 -0.08 -17.91
CA HIS A 97 2.14 -0.77 -17.55
C HIS A 97 1.95 -2.28 -17.38
N ALA A 98 3.01 -3.06 -17.54
CA ALA A 98 2.95 -4.51 -17.48
C ALA A 98 2.99 -5.08 -16.06
N ASN A 99 2.46 -6.29 -15.90
CA ASN A 99 2.68 -7.11 -14.72
C ASN A 99 4.14 -7.60 -14.64
N PHE A 100 4.65 -7.89 -13.45
CA PHE A 100 5.93 -8.56 -13.21
C PHE A 100 5.77 -9.59 -12.08
N LEU A 101 6.43 -10.74 -12.20
CA LEU A 101 6.48 -11.76 -11.16
C LEU A 101 7.91 -12.27 -11.03
N ASN A 102 8.50 -12.10 -9.84
CA ASN A 102 9.83 -12.59 -9.55
C ASN A 102 9.85 -14.12 -9.52
N GLU A 103 10.79 -14.73 -10.23
CA GLU A 103 10.90 -16.20 -10.30
C GLU A 103 11.35 -16.84 -8.98
N ASN A 104 11.89 -16.05 -8.04
CA ASN A 104 12.37 -16.52 -6.75
C ASN A 104 11.27 -16.75 -5.71
N ILE A 105 10.00 -16.57 -6.06
CA ILE A 105 8.86 -16.87 -5.19
C ILE A 105 7.93 -17.91 -5.81
N LYS A 106 7.20 -18.65 -4.98
CA LYS A 106 6.13 -19.56 -5.42
C LYS A 106 5.00 -19.58 -4.40
N ILE A 107 3.82 -19.95 -4.88
CA ILE A 107 2.70 -20.32 -4.01
C ILE A 107 2.95 -21.75 -3.52
N ASP A 108 2.84 -21.96 -2.22
CA ASP A 108 2.92 -23.27 -1.57
C ASP A 108 1.94 -23.36 -0.40
N LEU A 109 1.84 -24.53 0.23
CA LEU A 109 1.05 -24.71 1.45
C LEU A 109 1.82 -24.20 2.67
N ILE A 110 1.13 -23.42 3.50
CA ILE A 110 1.58 -22.91 4.79
C ILE A 110 0.72 -23.56 5.87
N GLU A 111 1.39 -24.15 6.86
CA GLU A 111 0.74 -24.78 8.00
C GLU A 111 -0.20 -23.79 8.70
N GLY A 112 -1.46 -24.20 8.86
CA GLY A 112 -2.50 -23.40 9.51
C GLY A 112 -3.03 -22.20 8.73
N LYS A 113 -2.47 -21.85 7.56
CA LYS A 113 -2.88 -20.68 6.76
C LYS A 113 -3.35 -21.01 5.33
N GLY A 114 -3.21 -22.25 4.89
CA GLY A 114 -3.62 -22.66 3.55
C GLY A 114 -2.54 -22.36 2.52
N ARG A 115 -2.86 -21.62 1.45
CA ARG A 115 -1.85 -21.27 0.43
C ARG A 115 -1.19 -19.94 0.80
N GLY A 116 0.10 -19.82 0.52
CA GLY A 116 0.89 -18.62 0.77
C GLY A 116 2.03 -18.47 -0.22
N TRP A 117 2.52 -17.25 -0.42
CA TRP A 117 3.78 -17.03 -1.13
C TRP A 117 4.97 -17.40 -0.24
N ILE A 118 5.94 -18.13 -0.77
CA ILE A 118 7.20 -18.47 -0.08
C ILE A 118 8.42 -18.18 -0.95
N ALA A 119 9.53 -17.85 -0.30
CA ALA A 119 10.81 -17.64 -0.95
C ALA A 119 11.47 -18.96 -1.38
N LYS A 120 11.98 -19.04 -2.61
CA LYS A 120 12.72 -20.20 -3.14
C LYS A 120 14.22 -20.15 -2.81
N CYS A 121 14.72 -18.97 -2.52
CA CYS A 121 16.10 -18.66 -2.14
C CYS A 121 16.09 -17.51 -1.12
N ASP A 122 17.26 -17.14 -0.61
CA ASP A 122 17.38 -15.92 0.18
C ASP A 122 17.13 -14.71 -0.73
N ILE A 123 16.30 -13.78 -0.28
CA ILE A 123 15.91 -12.58 -1.02
C ILE A 123 16.39 -11.35 -0.25
N PRO A 124 17.20 -10.47 -0.86
CA PRO A 124 17.63 -9.22 -0.22
C PRO A 124 16.45 -8.30 0.08
N GLU A 125 16.64 -7.43 1.07
CA GLU A 125 15.75 -6.30 1.37
C GLU A 125 15.47 -5.41 0.14
N HIS A 126 14.26 -4.84 0.08
CA HIS A 126 13.76 -4.01 -1.03
C HIS A 126 13.78 -4.63 -2.44
N THR A 127 13.88 -5.97 -2.54
CA THR A 127 13.71 -6.69 -3.80
C THR A 127 12.28 -6.59 -4.30
N LEU A 128 12.10 -6.28 -5.59
CA LEU A 128 10.78 -6.33 -6.24
C LEU A 128 10.34 -7.79 -6.39
N LEU A 129 9.22 -8.13 -5.76
CA LEU A 129 8.64 -9.46 -5.81
C LEU A 129 7.59 -9.57 -6.92
N MET A 130 6.76 -8.53 -7.05
CA MET A 130 5.64 -8.55 -7.97
C MET A 130 5.21 -7.12 -8.30
N VAL A 131 4.82 -6.90 -9.55
CA VAL A 131 3.94 -5.80 -9.94
C VAL A 131 2.70 -6.43 -10.53
N SER A 132 1.54 -6.17 -9.93
CA SER A 132 0.28 -6.77 -10.37
C SER A 132 -0.70 -5.68 -10.78
N LYS A 133 -1.25 -5.80 -11.98
CA LYS A 133 -2.44 -5.07 -12.40
C LYS A 133 -3.68 -5.69 -11.76
N ALA A 134 -4.63 -4.85 -11.40
CA ALA A 134 -5.93 -5.30 -10.95
C ALA A 134 -6.60 -6.11 -12.05
N LEU A 135 -7.26 -7.21 -11.68
CA LEU A 135 -8.22 -7.83 -12.58
C LEU A 135 -9.34 -6.83 -12.89
N ILE A 136 -9.89 -6.23 -11.83
CA ILE A 136 -10.82 -5.09 -11.85
C ILE A 136 -10.58 -4.23 -10.61
N VAL A 137 -10.65 -2.92 -10.81
CA VAL A 137 -10.74 -1.90 -9.76
C VAL A 137 -12.01 -1.08 -9.98
N VAL A 138 -12.64 -0.66 -8.90
CA VAL A 138 -13.76 0.29 -8.87
C VAL A 138 -13.40 1.44 -7.94
N PHE A 139 -13.28 2.63 -8.50
CA PHE A 139 -13.07 3.86 -7.74
C PHE A 139 -14.40 4.43 -7.24
N THR A 140 -14.38 5.13 -6.11
CA THR A 140 -15.59 5.74 -5.51
C THR A 140 -16.33 6.68 -6.45
N ASN A 141 -15.61 7.44 -7.26
CA ASN A 141 -16.18 8.34 -8.26
C ASN A 141 -16.89 7.62 -9.44
N GLU A 142 -16.67 6.31 -9.62
CA GLU A 142 -17.34 5.53 -10.67
C GLU A 142 -18.73 5.02 -10.23
N VAL A 143 -19.05 5.10 -8.93
CA VAL A 143 -20.30 4.58 -8.42
C VAL A 143 -21.36 5.69 -8.39
N LEU A 144 -22.51 5.43 -9.01
CA LEU A 144 -23.62 6.37 -9.08
C LEU A 144 -24.30 6.49 -7.71
N GLY A 145 -24.53 7.73 -7.26
CA GLY A 145 -25.33 8.02 -6.06
C GLY A 145 -24.57 8.02 -4.73
N THR A 146 -23.27 7.73 -4.72
CA THR A 146 -22.42 8.00 -3.55
C THR A 146 -22.14 9.49 -3.45
N ILE A 147 -22.79 10.17 -2.50
CA ILE A 147 -22.26 11.40 -1.93
C ILE A 147 -20.84 11.04 -1.48
N ILE A 148 -19.82 11.74 -1.97
CA ILE A 148 -18.48 11.70 -1.37
C ILE A 148 -18.67 12.23 0.04
N SER A 149 -19.04 11.36 0.99
CA SER A 149 -19.19 11.75 2.37
C SER A 149 -17.79 12.10 2.85
N LYS A 150 -17.54 13.40 2.98
CA LYS A 150 -16.43 13.95 3.75
C LYS A 150 -16.62 13.56 5.21
N THR A 151 -16.36 12.30 5.55
CA THR A 151 -16.10 11.75 6.90
C THR A 151 -16.23 10.23 6.83
N SER A 152 -15.10 9.56 6.71
CA SER A 152 -14.79 8.41 7.57
C SER A 152 -13.28 8.18 7.47
N ASN A 153 -12.55 8.89 8.33
CA ASN A 153 -11.34 8.33 8.93
C ASN A 153 -11.70 7.20 9.92
N ASP A 154 -12.96 6.72 9.92
CA ASP A 154 -13.35 5.46 10.51
C ASP A 154 -12.84 4.33 9.62
N GLU A 155 -11.57 4.09 9.83
CA GLU A 155 -10.84 2.87 9.56
C GLU A 155 -11.44 1.68 10.39
N THR A 156 -12.46 1.96 11.21
CA THR A 156 -13.25 1.13 12.13
C THR A 156 -14.75 1.11 11.76
N SER A 157 -15.19 0.35 10.76
CA SER A 157 -16.51 -0.32 10.77
C SER A 157 -16.76 -1.09 9.47
N GLN A 158 -16.71 -2.42 9.55
CA GLN A 158 -17.89 -3.29 9.47
C GLN A 158 -18.35 -3.58 8.05
N ILE A 159 -19.12 -4.65 7.95
CA ILE A 159 -19.87 -5.14 6.80
C ILE A 159 -20.92 -4.07 6.43
N HIS A 160 -20.47 -2.90 5.97
CA HIS A 160 -21.26 -2.02 5.13
C HIS A 160 -20.85 -2.38 3.72
N VAL A 161 -21.84 -2.84 2.98
CA VAL A 161 -21.75 -3.13 1.57
C VAL A 161 -21.33 -1.83 0.89
N HIS A 162 -20.02 -1.64 0.73
CA HIS A 162 -19.48 -0.47 0.09
C HIS A 162 -20.02 -0.49 -1.35
N PRO A 163 -20.63 0.57 -1.88
CA PRO A 163 -21.20 0.56 -3.23
C PRO A 163 -20.18 0.09 -4.31
N CYS A 164 -18.89 0.38 -4.10
CA CYS A 164 -17.83 -0.17 -4.95
C CYS A 164 -17.66 -1.70 -4.90
N ALA A 165 -17.96 -2.38 -3.79
CA ALA A 165 -17.83 -3.83 -3.67
C ALA A 165 -18.92 -4.58 -4.45
N GLU A 166 -20.16 -4.08 -4.44
CA GLU A 166 -21.25 -4.62 -5.28
C GLU A 166 -20.96 -4.38 -6.77
N GLU A 167 -20.53 -3.16 -7.11
CA GLU A 167 -20.12 -2.81 -8.46
C GLU A 167 -18.94 -3.66 -8.92
N LEU A 168 -17.96 -3.93 -8.04
CA LEU A 168 -16.83 -4.81 -8.33
C LEU A 168 -17.29 -6.24 -8.63
N ALA A 169 -18.20 -6.80 -7.82
CA ALA A 169 -18.77 -8.12 -8.06
C ALA A 169 -19.49 -8.20 -9.41
N THR A 170 -20.27 -7.17 -9.74
CA THR A 170 -20.99 -7.05 -11.02
C THR A 170 -20.02 -6.99 -12.19
N ARG A 171 -19.00 -6.12 -12.12
CA ARG A 171 -17.98 -6.00 -13.18
C ARG A 171 -17.18 -7.28 -13.36
N ILE A 172 -16.87 -8.01 -12.28
CA ILE A 172 -16.17 -9.30 -12.37
C ILE A 172 -17.06 -10.34 -13.04
N ALA A 173 -18.34 -10.43 -12.68
CA ALA A 173 -19.28 -11.34 -13.34
C ALA A 173 -19.38 -11.04 -14.84
N GLN A 174 -19.48 -9.76 -15.22
CA GLN A 174 -19.49 -9.33 -16.62
C GLN A 174 -18.18 -9.67 -17.35
N LYS A 175 -17.03 -9.46 -16.70
CA LYS A 175 -15.72 -9.78 -17.26
C LYS A 175 -15.56 -11.29 -17.49
N ILE A 176 -15.91 -12.13 -16.52
CA ILE A 176 -15.86 -13.59 -16.68
C ILE A 176 -16.83 -14.04 -17.77
N PHE A 177 -18.04 -13.46 -17.85
CA PHE A 177 -19.00 -13.79 -18.90
C PHE A 177 -18.46 -13.46 -20.30
N ALA A 178 -17.86 -12.28 -20.48
CA ALA A 178 -17.31 -11.83 -21.75
C ALA A 178 -15.98 -12.55 -22.10
N GLU A 179 -15.20 -12.89 -21.09
CA GLU A 179 -13.84 -13.42 -21.19
C GLU A 179 -13.67 -14.63 -20.25
N PRO A 180 -14.25 -15.80 -20.59
CA PRO A 180 -14.32 -16.94 -19.67
C PRO A 180 -12.96 -17.50 -19.23
N TYR A 181 -11.90 -17.20 -19.97
CA TYR A 181 -10.54 -17.59 -19.61
C TYR A 181 -10.03 -16.93 -18.31
N TYR A 182 -10.69 -15.88 -17.79
CA TYR A 182 -10.42 -15.33 -16.45
C TYR A 182 -11.13 -16.09 -15.32
N CYS A 183 -12.10 -16.96 -15.62
CA CYS A 183 -12.82 -17.75 -14.61
C CYS A 183 -11.86 -18.51 -13.66
N PRO A 184 -10.83 -19.25 -14.16
CA PRO A 184 -9.91 -19.96 -13.29
C PRO A 184 -9.13 -19.04 -12.35
N GLU A 185 -8.80 -17.81 -12.76
CA GLU A 185 -8.03 -16.87 -11.94
C GLU A 185 -8.82 -16.41 -10.71
N VAL A 186 -10.13 -16.21 -10.86
CA VAL A 186 -11.03 -15.80 -9.76
C VAL A 186 -11.44 -17.00 -8.91
N TYR A 187 -11.81 -18.13 -9.52
CA TYR A 187 -12.44 -19.26 -8.80
C TYR A 187 -11.44 -20.15 -8.07
N ARG A 188 -10.15 -19.93 -8.33
CA ARG A 188 -9.06 -20.50 -7.54
C ARG A 188 -8.73 -19.68 -6.29
N LEU A 189 -9.25 -18.46 -6.13
CA LEU A 189 -9.03 -17.69 -4.91
C LEU A 189 -9.72 -18.35 -3.72
N TYR A 190 -9.28 -18.00 -2.51
CA TYR A 190 -9.95 -18.48 -1.31
C TYR A 190 -11.32 -17.81 -1.18
N ASP A 191 -12.40 -18.59 -1.20
CA ASP A 191 -13.77 -18.10 -1.08
C ASP A 191 -14.44 -18.61 0.22
N GLY A 192 -13.74 -19.38 1.04
CA GLY A 192 -14.34 -20.00 2.23
C GLY A 192 -15.47 -21.00 1.93
N LEU A 193 -15.72 -21.31 0.65
CA LEU A 193 -16.71 -22.29 0.24
C LEU A 193 -16.05 -23.69 0.28
N ASN A 194 -16.70 -24.63 0.95
CA ASN A 194 -16.28 -26.03 1.03
C ASN A 194 -16.60 -26.82 -0.26
N LEU A 195 -16.43 -26.19 -1.43
CA LEU A 195 -16.58 -26.84 -2.73
C LEU A 195 -15.45 -27.84 -2.93
N SER A 196 -15.80 -29.07 -3.32
CA SER A 196 -14.83 -30.09 -3.70
C SER A 196 -14.04 -29.67 -4.94
N THR A 197 -12.87 -30.27 -5.11
CA THR A 197 -12.03 -30.03 -6.29
C THR A 197 -12.77 -30.34 -7.60
N ASN A 198 -13.61 -31.38 -7.61
CA ASN A 198 -14.38 -31.76 -8.79
C ASN A 198 -15.45 -30.74 -9.13
N GLU A 199 -16.21 -30.25 -8.14
CA GLU A 199 -17.21 -29.19 -8.35
C GLU A 199 -16.56 -27.92 -8.92
N ARG A 200 -15.41 -27.51 -8.38
CA ARG A 200 -14.67 -26.35 -8.90
C ARG A 200 -14.21 -26.56 -10.35
N ILE A 201 -13.67 -27.74 -10.66
CA ILE A 201 -13.24 -28.07 -12.02
C ILE A 201 -14.43 -28.04 -12.98
N GLU A 202 -15.57 -28.59 -12.60
CA GLU A 202 -16.77 -28.61 -13.43
C GLU A 202 -17.28 -27.19 -13.72
N ILE A 203 -17.38 -26.34 -12.69
CA ILE A 203 -17.80 -24.94 -12.82
C ILE A 203 -16.87 -24.18 -13.75
N ILE A 204 -15.56 -24.32 -13.56
CA ILE A 204 -14.53 -23.66 -14.38
C ILE A 204 -14.58 -24.16 -15.82
N THR A 205 -14.66 -25.48 -16.03
CA THR A 205 -14.65 -26.08 -17.37
C THR A 205 -15.89 -25.71 -18.17
N ASN A 206 -17.03 -25.57 -17.51
CA ASN A 206 -18.29 -25.15 -18.12
C ASN A 206 -18.48 -23.62 -18.16
N ASN A 207 -17.49 -22.83 -17.73
CA ASN A 207 -17.55 -21.35 -17.69
C ASN A 207 -18.78 -20.80 -16.96
N ILE A 208 -19.21 -21.47 -15.88
CA ILE A 208 -20.40 -21.09 -15.14
C ILE A 208 -20.11 -19.83 -14.32
N VAL A 209 -20.83 -18.74 -14.61
CA VAL A 209 -20.78 -17.51 -13.82
C VAL A 209 -21.68 -17.65 -12.60
N SER A 210 -21.05 -17.85 -11.43
CA SER A 210 -21.67 -17.89 -10.12
C SER A 210 -21.37 -16.63 -9.32
N PHE A 211 -22.41 -15.82 -9.07
CA PHE A 211 -22.29 -14.64 -8.21
C PHE A 211 -21.95 -15.03 -6.76
N THR A 212 -22.41 -16.19 -6.28
CA THR A 212 -22.08 -16.69 -4.95
C THR A 212 -20.58 -16.94 -4.78
N ILE A 213 -19.94 -17.57 -5.76
CA ILE A 213 -18.48 -17.80 -5.73
C ILE A 213 -17.75 -16.45 -5.81
N ILE A 214 -18.16 -15.57 -6.73
CA ILE A 214 -17.55 -14.24 -6.89
C ILE A 214 -17.63 -13.43 -5.59
N ALA A 215 -18.82 -13.30 -4.99
CA ALA A 215 -19.02 -12.51 -3.79
C ALA A 215 -18.22 -13.05 -2.60
N ASN A 216 -18.16 -14.38 -2.44
CA ASN A 216 -17.37 -15.00 -1.39
C ASN A 216 -15.86 -14.87 -1.64
N ALA A 217 -15.38 -15.02 -2.87
CA ALA A 217 -14.00 -14.72 -3.21
C ALA A 217 -13.66 -13.24 -2.89
N LEU A 218 -14.53 -12.30 -3.24
CA LEU A 218 -14.30 -10.88 -2.94
C LEU A 218 -14.23 -10.61 -1.43
N LYS A 219 -15.08 -11.23 -0.62
CA LYS A 219 -15.04 -11.07 0.84
C LYS A 219 -13.64 -11.30 1.45
N HIS A 220 -12.85 -12.20 0.88
CA HIS A 220 -11.54 -12.59 1.41
C HIS A 220 -10.33 -12.00 0.69
N ASN A 221 -10.51 -11.42 -0.51
CA ASN A 221 -9.40 -11.10 -1.42
C ASN A 221 -9.42 -9.68 -2.00
N VAL A 222 -10.32 -8.81 -1.53
CA VAL A 222 -10.37 -7.41 -1.97
C VAL A 222 -9.28 -6.57 -1.32
N PHE A 223 -8.74 -5.63 -2.09
CA PHE A 223 -7.81 -4.61 -1.61
C PHE A 223 -8.48 -3.25 -1.64
N GLY A 224 -8.38 -2.51 -0.54
CA GLY A 224 -8.80 -1.12 -0.45
C GLY A 224 -7.70 -0.19 -0.97
N LEU A 225 -8.10 0.85 -1.71
CA LEU A 225 -7.23 1.90 -2.21
C LEU A 225 -7.50 3.18 -1.42
N VAL A 226 -6.49 3.68 -0.73
CA VAL A 226 -6.51 4.94 0.01
C VAL A 226 -5.17 5.65 -0.22
N TYR A 227 -5.25 6.94 -0.61
CA TYR A 227 -4.10 7.78 -0.96
C TYR A 227 -4.11 9.11 -0.17
N SER A 228 -4.75 9.15 1.01
CA SER A 228 -4.88 10.39 1.77
C SER A 228 -3.53 10.86 2.34
N GLU A 229 -2.70 9.92 2.82
CA GLU A 229 -1.39 10.19 3.40
C GLU A 229 -0.31 10.50 2.34
N PHE A 230 -0.45 9.93 1.14
CA PHE A 230 0.53 10.01 0.06
C PHE A 230 -0.14 10.37 -1.26
N LEU A 231 0.47 11.21 -2.11
CA LEU A 231 -0.08 11.71 -3.38
C LEU A 231 -1.21 12.75 -3.25
N LYS A 232 -1.59 13.13 -2.01
CA LYS A 232 -2.57 14.19 -1.67
C LYS A 232 -3.87 14.14 -2.48
N THR A 233 -4.43 12.94 -2.65
CA THR A 233 -5.68 12.75 -3.37
C THR A 233 -6.74 12.11 -2.48
N THR A 234 -7.98 12.58 -2.60
CA THR A 234 -9.14 12.00 -1.91
C THR A 234 -9.70 10.78 -2.65
N LEU A 235 -9.02 10.33 -3.70
CA LEU A 235 -9.39 9.14 -4.45
C LEU A 235 -9.35 7.92 -3.53
N THR A 236 -10.42 7.13 -3.59
CA THR A 236 -10.49 5.84 -2.92
C THR A 236 -11.14 4.80 -3.84
N GLY A 237 -10.98 3.52 -3.53
CA GLY A 237 -11.54 2.46 -4.35
C GLY A 237 -11.35 1.08 -3.75
N VAL A 238 -11.89 0.09 -4.44
CA VAL A 238 -11.70 -1.33 -4.10
C VAL A 238 -11.36 -2.10 -5.37
N GLY A 239 -10.52 -3.11 -5.27
CA GLY A 239 -10.18 -3.93 -6.42
C GLY A 239 -9.78 -5.34 -6.05
N LEU A 240 -9.67 -6.18 -7.07
CA LEU A 240 -9.23 -7.56 -6.97
C LEU A 240 -7.93 -7.74 -7.74
N TRP A 241 -6.89 -8.19 -7.04
CA TRP A 241 -5.61 -8.59 -7.63
C TRP A 241 -5.37 -10.07 -7.34
N THR A 242 -5.44 -10.91 -8.38
CA THR A 242 -5.52 -12.37 -8.22
C THR A 242 -4.24 -12.98 -7.64
N LEU A 243 -3.04 -12.53 -8.04
CA LEU A 243 -1.77 -13.04 -7.50
C LEU A 243 -1.44 -12.49 -6.09
N PRO A 244 -1.61 -11.19 -5.80
CA PRO A 244 -1.51 -10.64 -4.45
C PRO A 244 -2.46 -11.27 -3.42
N SER A 245 -3.59 -11.82 -3.86
CA SER A 245 -4.56 -12.51 -2.98
C SER A 245 -4.02 -13.78 -2.29
N TYR A 246 -2.82 -14.24 -2.64
CA TYR A 246 -2.15 -15.39 -2.02
C TYR A 246 -1.14 -15.01 -0.94
N PHE A 247 -0.89 -13.72 -0.66
CA PHE A 247 -0.12 -13.37 0.53
C PHE A 247 -0.97 -13.63 1.76
N ASN A 248 -0.37 -14.04 2.87
CA ASN A 248 -1.10 -14.17 4.13
C ASN A 248 -0.91 -12.93 4.99
N HIS A 249 -1.68 -12.89 6.08
CA HIS A 249 -1.71 -11.77 7.00
C HIS A 249 -0.75 -11.94 8.20
N ALA A 250 -0.11 -10.84 8.58
CA ALA A 250 0.26 -10.55 9.96
C ALA A 250 -0.05 -9.08 10.28
N CYS A 251 -0.45 -8.80 11.53
CA CYS A 251 -0.76 -7.42 11.94
C CYS A 251 0.51 -6.57 12.14
N ILE A 252 1.62 -7.23 12.42
CA ILE A 252 2.95 -6.65 12.61
C ILE A 252 3.98 -7.66 12.13
N ASP A 253 5.22 -7.21 11.93
CA ASP A 253 6.32 -8.02 11.42
C ASP A 253 6.05 -8.55 10.00
N GLU A 254 5.17 -7.89 9.22
CA GLU A 254 5.03 -8.16 7.80
C GLU A 254 6.35 -7.92 7.09
N ASN A 255 6.68 -8.77 6.12
CA ASN A 255 7.98 -8.75 5.46
C ASN A 255 7.90 -8.27 4.00
N VAL A 256 6.71 -7.87 3.56
CA VAL A 256 6.41 -7.33 2.24
C VAL A 256 5.62 -6.02 2.34
N ASN A 257 6.17 -4.95 1.79
CA ASN A 257 5.53 -3.66 1.61
C ASN A 257 4.63 -3.66 0.38
N GLN A 258 3.51 -2.95 0.49
CA GLN A 258 2.53 -2.74 -0.56
C GLN A 258 2.52 -1.26 -0.97
N PHE A 259 2.60 -0.99 -2.26
CA PHE A 259 2.46 0.36 -2.78
C PHE A 259 1.50 0.36 -3.97
N PHE A 260 0.41 1.10 -3.86
CA PHE A 260 -0.60 1.19 -4.90
C PHE A 260 -0.41 2.45 -5.74
N LEU A 261 -0.59 2.33 -7.06
CA LEU A 261 -0.77 3.44 -7.99
C LEU A 261 -1.89 3.10 -8.95
N GLY A 262 -3.09 3.58 -8.65
CA GLY A 262 -4.27 3.31 -9.47
C GLY A 262 -4.62 1.83 -9.46
N ASP A 263 -4.51 1.17 -10.63
CA ASP A 263 -4.71 -0.27 -10.78
C ASP A 263 -3.42 -1.11 -10.69
N LEU A 264 -2.27 -0.50 -10.40
CA LEU A 264 -1.00 -1.19 -10.14
C LEU A 264 -0.75 -1.39 -8.64
N LEU A 265 -0.33 -2.59 -8.27
CA LEU A 265 0.17 -2.92 -6.94
C LEU A 265 1.63 -3.39 -7.05
N PHE A 266 2.52 -2.65 -6.40
CA PHE A 266 3.94 -2.99 -6.25
C PHE A 266 4.16 -3.68 -4.91
N LEU A 267 4.83 -4.82 -4.93
CA LEU A 267 5.14 -5.62 -3.75
C LEU A 267 6.66 -5.81 -3.64
N ARG A 268 7.23 -5.33 -2.53
CA ARG A 268 8.67 -5.43 -2.26
C ARG A 268 8.94 -5.98 -0.87
N THR A 269 10.02 -6.74 -0.72
CA THR A 269 10.51 -7.11 0.61
C THR A 269 10.89 -5.86 1.41
N ASN A 270 10.60 -5.81 2.69
CA ASN A 270 10.99 -4.70 3.56
C ASN A 270 12.14 -5.04 4.52
N ARG A 271 12.63 -6.28 4.45
CA ARG A 271 13.82 -6.80 5.12
C ARG A 271 14.35 -8.00 4.32
N PRO A 272 15.54 -8.53 4.63
CA PRO A 272 15.99 -9.80 4.06
C PRO A 272 15.01 -10.94 4.40
N ILE A 273 14.77 -11.82 3.42
CA ILE A 273 13.91 -12.99 3.52
C ILE A 273 14.77 -14.24 3.36
N SER A 274 14.61 -15.22 4.23
CA SER A 274 15.31 -16.49 4.14
C SER A 274 14.63 -17.44 3.16
N LYS A 275 15.38 -18.34 2.53
CA LYS A 275 14.81 -19.44 1.74
C LYS A 275 13.78 -20.23 2.54
N GLY A 276 12.61 -20.44 1.96
CA GLY A 276 11.49 -21.16 2.55
C GLY A 276 10.63 -20.33 3.51
N GLU A 277 11.02 -19.08 3.78
CA GLU A 277 10.23 -18.17 4.60
C GLU A 277 8.96 -17.73 3.86
N GLU A 278 7.87 -17.61 4.60
CA GLU A 278 6.60 -17.10 4.12
C GLU A 278 6.67 -15.59 3.87
N LEU A 279 6.11 -15.15 2.75
CA LEU A 279 5.92 -13.74 2.44
C LEU A 279 4.55 -13.28 2.91
N ILE A 280 4.53 -12.23 3.72
CA ILE A 280 3.39 -11.81 4.52
C ILE A 280 3.16 -10.32 4.31
N ILE A 281 1.89 -9.94 4.15
CA ILE A 281 1.45 -8.55 4.07
C ILE A 281 0.49 -8.21 5.24
N ASN A 282 0.27 -6.92 5.43
CA ASN A 282 -0.69 -6.41 6.41
C ASN A 282 -2.08 -6.22 5.76
N TYR A 283 -3.11 -6.88 6.33
CA TYR A 283 -4.52 -6.74 5.93
C TYR A 283 -5.25 -5.73 6.83
N LYS A 284 -4.80 -5.67 8.09
CA LYS A 284 -5.34 -4.83 9.14
C LYS A 284 -4.20 -4.43 10.06
N ASP A 285 -4.02 -3.11 10.18
CA ASP A 285 -2.89 -2.49 10.86
C ASP A 285 -2.89 -2.80 12.37
N ALA A 286 -1.73 -2.72 13.02
CA ALA A 286 -1.60 -2.92 14.45
C ALA A 286 -2.02 -1.69 15.27
N SER A 287 -2.16 -0.52 14.63
CA SER A 287 -2.68 0.72 15.24
C SER A 287 -4.08 0.55 15.84
N PHE A 288 -4.88 -0.40 15.33
CA PHE A 288 -6.20 -0.73 15.86
C PHE A 288 -6.12 -1.59 17.13
N CYS A 289 -7.12 -1.44 18.00
CA CYS A 289 -7.19 -2.27 19.19
C CYS A 289 -7.41 -3.76 18.85
N TYR A 290 -7.01 -4.64 19.78
CA TYR A 290 -7.08 -6.08 19.60
C TYR A 290 -8.47 -6.56 19.21
N GLU A 291 -9.51 -6.02 19.83
CA GLU A 291 -10.90 -6.39 19.61
C GLU A 291 -11.34 -6.12 18.18
N GLU A 292 -11.00 -4.94 17.64
CA GLU A 292 -11.30 -4.55 16.26
C GLU A 292 -10.54 -5.43 15.26
N ARG A 293 -9.24 -5.63 15.48
CA ARG A 293 -8.41 -6.49 14.63
C ARG A 293 -8.92 -7.92 14.65
N SER A 294 -9.17 -8.48 15.83
CA SER A 294 -9.66 -9.85 16.00
C SER A 294 -11.04 -10.04 15.38
N SER A 295 -11.94 -9.07 15.53
CA SER A 295 -13.28 -9.13 14.95
C SER A 295 -13.22 -9.16 13.42
N TYR A 296 -12.45 -8.25 12.81
CA TYR A 296 -12.24 -8.21 11.37
C TYR A 296 -11.63 -9.51 10.85
N LEU A 297 -10.52 -9.97 11.44
CA LEU A 297 -9.80 -11.15 10.97
C LEU A 297 -10.63 -12.43 11.10
N LYS A 298 -11.39 -12.58 12.19
CA LYS A 298 -12.33 -13.71 12.35
C LYS A 298 -13.44 -13.68 11.30
N SER A 299 -13.93 -12.50 10.91
CA SER A 299 -14.98 -12.37 9.88
C SER A 299 -14.55 -12.90 8.50
N ILE A 300 -13.23 -12.94 8.25
CA ILE A 300 -12.60 -13.50 7.04
C ILE A 300 -11.88 -14.82 7.30
N ASN A 301 -12.19 -15.51 8.41
CA ASN A 301 -11.67 -16.83 8.80
C ASN A 301 -10.15 -16.87 9.07
N ILE A 302 -9.59 -15.81 9.64
CA ILE A 302 -8.17 -15.73 10.05
C ILE A 302 -8.07 -15.67 11.58
N ASP A 303 -7.33 -16.62 12.18
CA ASP A 303 -6.87 -16.54 13.58
C ASP A 303 -5.39 -16.15 13.61
N CYS A 304 -5.10 -14.85 13.66
CA CYS A 304 -3.74 -14.34 13.54
C CYS A 304 -2.86 -14.72 14.73
N GLN A 305 -1.67 -15.24 14.42
CA GLN A 305 -0.67 -15.75 15.36
C GLN A 305 0.59 -14.86 15.44
N CYS A 306 0.54 -13.62 14.94
CA CYS A 306 1.66 -12.69 15.02
C CYS A 306 1.95 -12.28 16.48
N ARG A 307 3.11 -11.68 16.71
CA ARG A 307 3.63 -11.41 18.05
C ARG A 307 2.71 -10.49 18.86
N ILE A 308 2.17 -9.43 18.25
CA ILE A 308 1.21 -8.53 18.93
C ILE A 308 -0.11 -9.25 19.27
N CYS A 309 -0.65 -10.06 18.35
CA CYS A 309 -1.88 -10.83 18.62
C CYS A 309 -1.69 -11.85 19.75
N LYS A 310 -0.52 -12.49 19.83
CA LYS A 310 -0.18 -13.41 20.92
C LYS A 310 -0.05 -12.68 22.25
N LEU A 311 0.67 -11.57 22.27
CA LEU A 311 0.84 -10.72 23.45
C LEU A 311 -0.53 -10.29 24.00
N GLU A 312 -1.34 -9.61 23.19
CA GLU A 312 -2.62 -9.05 23.61
C GLU A 312 -3.65 -10.11 24.02
N ARG A 313 -3.56 -11.31 23.43
CA ARG A 313 -4.38 -12.45 23.87
C ARG A 313 -3.96 -12.97 25.25
N SER A 314 -2.66 -12.95 25.54
CA SER A 314 -2.09 -13.44 26.80
C SER A 314 -2.10 -12.42 27.95
N GLU A 315 -2.23 -11.13 27.65
CA GLU A 315 -2.27 -10.06 28.65
C GLU A 315 -3.43 -10.23 29.64
N SER A 316 -3.15 -10.01 30.93
CA SER A 316 -4.14 -10.09 31.99
C SER A 316 -5.21 -9.01 31.83
N GLN A 317 -6.40 -9.26 32.40
CA GLN A 317 -7.47 -8.26 32.39
C GLN A 317 -7.05 -6.96 33.12
N GLU A 318 -6.18 -7.06 34.13
CA GLU A 318 -5.65 -5.92 34.86
C GLU A 318 -4.79 -5.01 33.94
N ILE A 319 -3.87 -5.59 33.17
CA ILE A 319 -3.04 -4.84 32.21
C ILE A 319 -3.94 -4.14 31.17
N LYS A 320 -4.90 -4.87 30.60
CA LYS A 320 -5.83 -4.33 29.60
C LYS A 320 -6.64 -3.16 30.13
N LEU A 321 -7.26 -3.32 31.31
CA LEU A 321 -8.03 -2.26 31.96
C LEU A 321 -7.16 -1.05 32.27
N ARG A 322 -5.93 -1.27 32.75
CA ARG A 322 -5.01 -0.18 33.05
C ARG A 322 -4.59 0.59 31.80
N MET A 323 -4.27 -0.11 30.71
CA MET A 323 -3.96 0.52 29.42
C MET A 323 -5.14 1.35 28.90
N THR A 324 -6.35 0.77 28.87
CA THR A 324 -7.56 1.49 28.44
C THR A 324 -7.81 2.74 29.30
N GLN A 325 -7.62 2.65 30.62
CA GLN A 325 -7.77 3.80 31.51
C GLN A 325 -6.76 4.91 31.17
N LEU A 326 -5.49 4.57 30.99
CA LEU A 326 -4.41 5.52 30.68
C LEU A 326 -4.64 6.22 29.34
N LEU A 327 -5.00 5.46 28.29
CA LEU A 327 -5.31 6.01 26.97
C LEU A 327 -6.55 6.90 27.02
N LYS A 328 -7.60 6.48 27.72
CA LYS A 328 -8.80 7.30 27.93
C LYS A 328 -8.48 8.60 28.67
N THR A 329 -7.65 8.56 29.71
CA THR A 329 -7.19 9.76 30.42
C THR A 329 -6.46 10.71 29.45
N TYR A 330 -5.61 10.18 28.58
CA TYR A 330 -4.94 10.98 27.56
C TYR A 330 -5.95 11.63 26.60
N ASP A 331 -6.84 10.84 25.99
CA ASP A 331 -7.77 11.31 24.96
C ASP A 331 -8.82 12.30 25.47
N GLU A 332 -9.38 12.05 26.66
CA GLU A 332 -10.50 12.83 27.19
C GLU A 332 -10.05 14.04 28.04
N SER A 333 -8.91 13.93 28.74
CA SER A 333 -8.45 14.96 29.68
C SER A 333 -7.22 15.72 29.19
N ILE A 334 -6.16 15.01 28.79
CA ILE A 334 -4.84 15.63 28.55
C ILE A 334 -4.79 16.28 27.17
N LYS A 335 -5.01 15.49 26.11
CA LYS A 335 -4.88 15.91 24.71
C LYS A 335 -5.73 17.14 24.37
N PRO A 336 -7.03 17.23 24.74
CA PRO A 336 -7.86 18.39 24.40
C PRO A 336 -7.39 19.68 25.08
N LYS A 337 -6.82 19.58 26.28
CA LYS A 337 -6.30 20.74 27.03
C LYS A 337 -4.97 21.22 26.48
N LEU A 338 -4.07 20.29 26.13
CA LEU A 338 -2.78 20.63 25.52
C LEU A 338 -2.95 21.25 24.13
N LEU A 339 -3.86 20.74 23.30
CA LEU A 339 -4.04 21.24 21.93
C LEU A 339 -4.85 22.55 21.83
N LYS A 340 -5.63 22.92 22.86
CA LYS A 340 -6.45 24.14 22.87
C LYS A 340 -5.83 25.30 23.65
N SER A 341 -4.84 25.05 24.49
CA SER A 341 -4.27 26.07 25.36
C SER A 341 -3.23 26.90 24.61
N HIS A 342 -3.33 28.23 24.70
CA HIS A 342 -2.29 29.14 24.22
C HIS A 342 -1.05 29.18 25.14
N ASN A 343 -1.17 28.65 26.36
CA ASN A 343 -0.08 28.59 27.33
C ASN A 343 0.20 27.13 27.73
N VAL A 344 1.47 26.75 27.74
CA VAL A 344 1.89 25.40 28.13
C VAL A 344 1.67 25.18 29.63
N ASP A 345 0.78 24.25 29.98
CA ASP A 345 0.54 23.84 31.36
C ASP A 345 1.55 22.75 31.77
N LEU A 346 2.52 23.14 32.61
CA LEU A 346 3.55 22.24 33.15
C LEU A 346 2.98 21.06 33.93
N SER A 347 1.79 21.18 34.51
CA SER A 347 1.15 20.07 35.24
C SER A 347 0.65 18.98 34.29
N LEU A 348 0.08 19.37 33.14
CA LEU A 348 -0.37 18.44 32.10
C LEU A 348 0.81 17.73 31.41
N ILE A 349 1.95 18.40 31.25
CA ILE A 349 3.19 17.75 30.76
C ILE A 349 3.58 16.60 31.70
N LYS A 350 3.63 16.85 33.01
CA LYS A 350 4.01 15.82 33.98
C LYS A 350 3.02 14.66 34.03
N GLU A 351 1.72 14.97 33.89
CA GLU A 351 0.68 13.95 33.78
C GLU A 351 0.88 13.09 32.53
N LEU A 352 1.20 13.69 31.38
CA LEU A 352 1.50 12.98 30.14
C LEU A 352 2.78 12.13 30.23
N GLU A 353 3.85 12.66 30.83
CA GLU A 353 5.09 11.89 31.09
C GLU A 353 4.81 10.66 31.97
N TYR A 354 3.97 10.82 33.00
CA TYR A 354 3.54 9.72 33.85
C TYR A 354 2.76 8.67 33.05
N VAL A 355 1.76 9.09 32.27
CA VAL A 355 0.97 8.18 31.43
C VAL A 355 1.85 7.38 30.46
N ILE A 356 2.78 8.04 29.77
CA ILE A 356 3.70 7.37 28.83
C ILE A 356 4.60 6.37 29.57
N THR A 357 5.16 6.75 30.72
CA THR A 357 6.04 5.90 31.51
C THR A 357 5.29 4.66 32.01
N GLU A 358 4.07 4.85 32.51
CA GLU A 358 3.23 3.76 33.00
C GLU A 358 2.84 2.82 31.85
N LEU A 359 2.41 3.35 30.69
CA LEU A 359 2.10 2.54 29.50
C LEU A 359 3.30 1.68 29.07
N ARG A 360 4.50 2.27 29.02
CA ARG A 360 5.73 1.54 28.69
C ARG A 360 6.05 0.45 29.72
N SER A 361 5.76 0.69 31.00
CA SER A 361 6.00 -0.28 32.06
C SER A 361 5.11 -1.53 31.94
N LEU A 362 3.87 -1.37 31.45
CA LEU A 362 2.91 -2.47 31.27
C LEU A 362 3.36 -3.48 30.20
N ARG A 363 4.16 -3.04 29.21
CA ARG A 363 4.75 -3.89 28.16
C ARG A 363 6.27 -3.88 28.18
N LYS A 364 6.90 -3.74 29.36
CA LYS A 364 8.37 -3.61 29.47
C LYS A 364 9.15 -4.76 28.83
N GLU A 365 8.64 -5.99 28.89
CA GLU A 365 9.25 -7.18 28.27
C GLU A 365 9.07 -7.22 26.74
N HIS A 366 8.21 -6.37 26.20
CA HIS A 366 7.86 -6.26 24.78
C HIS A 366 7.78 -4.78 24.37
N SER A 367 8.82 -4.01 24.71
CA SER A 367 8.80 -2.54 24.60
C SER A 367 8.57 -2.03 23.18
N ASP A 368 8.99 -2.79 22.17
CA ASP A 368 8.81 -2.50 20.75
C ASP A 368 7.37 -2.72 20.24
N LEU A 369 6.52 -3.35 21.06
CA LEU A 369 5.07 -3.54 20.86
C LEU A 369 4.21 -2.54 21.67
N GLY A 370 4.84 -1.56 22.32
CA GLY A 370 4.19 -0.44 23.02
C GLY A 370 3.88 0.77 22.14
N PHE A 371 3.72 0.57 20.82
CA PHE A 371 3.56 1.66 19.84
C PHE A 371 2.28 2.48 20.01
N ASN A 372 1.32 2.03 20.83
CA ASN A 372 0.20 2.86 21.28
C ASN A 372 0.63 4.11 22.08
N THR A 373 1.92 4.24 22.40
CA THR A 373 2.52 5.45 22.99
C THR A 373 3.02 6.47 21.97
N ILE A 374 3.08 6.14 20.66
CA ILE A 374 3.65 7.03 19.64
C ILE A 374 2.94 8.38 19.61
N GLU A 375 1.61 8.38 19.53
CA GLU A 375 0.83 9.63 19.49
C GLU A 375 1.02 10.49 20.76
N LEU A 376 1.06 9.84 21.92
CA LEU A 376 1.30 10.50 23.21
C LEU A 376 2.70 11.14 23.23
N ILE A 377 3.70 10.44 22.69
CA ILE A 377 5.06 10.93 22.56
C ILE A 377 5.14 12.12 21.61
N SER A 378 4.51 12.05 20.44
CA SER A 378 4.43 13.20 19.52
C SER A 378 3.76 14.40 20.16
N THR A 379 2.68 14.19 20.91
CA THR A 379 2.01 15.26 21.69
C THR A 379 2.94 15.87 22.74
N LEU A 380 3.69 15.02 23.46
CA LEU A 380 4.63 15.47 24.49
C LEU A 380 5.78 16.28 23.87
N ALA A 381 6.35 15.81 22.77
CA ALA A 381 7.40 16.50 22.04
C ALA A 381 6.93 17.85 21.49
N TYR A 382 5.75 17.89 20.87
CA TYR A 382 5.12 19.13 20.43
C TYR A 382 4.96 20.12 21.59
N THR A 383 4.46 19.67 22.74
CA THR A 383 4.26 20.52 23.91
C THR A 383 5.59 21.07 24.47
N TYR A 384 6.66 20.27 24.46
CA TYR A 384 7.99 20.75 24.83
C TYR A 384 8.56 21.77 23.84
N ARG A 385 8.30 21.58 22.54
CA ARG A 385 8.68 22.53 21.50
C ARG A 385 7.97 23.87 21.69
N GLU A 386 6.66 23.87 21.93
CA GLU A 386 5.87 25.08 22.16
C GLU A 386 6.26 25.82 23.46
N SER A 387 6.85 25.13 24.44
CA SER A 387 7.44 25.75 25.65
C SER A 387 8.89 26.21 25.47
N GLY A 388 9.43 26.12 24.25
CA GLY A 388 10.81 26.51 23.93
C GLY A 388 11.87 25.49 24.35
N ASN A 389 11.48 24.30 24.84
CA ASN A 389 12.41 23.23 25.21
C ASN A 389 12.66 22.24 24.07
N ASN A 390 13.14 22.77 22.95
CA ASN A 390 13.40 22.01 21.72
C ASN A 390 14.40 20.85 21.94
N LYS A 391 15.38 21.01 22.85
CA LYS A 391 16.35 19.95 23.19
C LYS A 391 15.67 18.73 23.80
N LYS A 392 14.70 18.93 24.70
CA LYS A 392 13.94 17.84 25.31
C LYS A 392 13.00 17.20 24.29
N ALA A 393 12.31 18.01 23.48
CA ALA A 393 11.46 17.52 22.39
C ALA A 393 12.24 16.61 21.43
N LEU A 394 13.42 17.06 20.98
CA LEU A 394 14.30 16.29 20.10
C LEU A 394 14.73 14.97 20.73
N SER A 395 15.14 14.98 22.00
CA SER A 395 15.57 13.79 22.72
C SER A 395 14.46 12.73 22.80
N ILE A 396 13.23 13.16 23.08
CA ILE A 396 12.07 12.28 23.21
C ILE A 396 11.74 11.60 21.88
N LEU A 397 11.75 12.36 20.78
CA LEU A 397 11.46 11.82 19.45
C LEU A 397 12.54 10.86 18.96
N LYS A 398 13.81 11.14 19.22
CA LYS A 398 14.91 10.20 18.88
C LYS A 398 14.78 8.88 19.64
N GLU A 399 14.43 8.94 20.92
CA GLU A 399 14.16 7.74 21.73
C GLU A 399 12.99 6.93 21.15
N ALA A 400 11.90 7.60 20.75
CA ALA A 400 10.76 6.95 20.12
C ALA A 400 11.11 6.33 18.77
N TYR A 401 11.90 7.03 17.95
CA TYR A 401 12.41 6.50 16.70
C TYR A 401 13.21 5.21 16.92
N ASP A 402 14.18 5.23 17.84
CA ASP A 402 15.01 4.05 18.10
C ASP A 402 14.20 2.85 18.61
N LEU A 403 13.12 3.12 19.35
CA LEU A 403 12.23 2.08 19.88
C LEU A 403 11.34 1.44 18.82
N TYR A 404 10.85 2.20 17.84
CA TYR A 404 9.78 1.75 16.92
C TYR A 404 10.18 1.62 15.45
N LYS A 405 11.39 2.04 15.05
CA LYS A 405 11.86 2.03 13.64
C LYS A 405 11.82 0.67 12.94
N THR A 406 11.68 -0.43 13.68
CA THR A 406 11.64 -1.79 13.11
C THR A 406 10.26 -2.45 13.14
N THR A 407 9.32 -1.91 13.93
CA THR A 407 8.03 -2.56 14.19
C THR A 407 6.84 -1.79 13.64
N HIS A 408 6.94 -0.47 13.47
CA HIS A 408 5.81 0.37 13.05
C HIS A 408 6.22 1.44 12.01
N LEU A 409 6.73 0.97 10.87
CA LEU A 409 7.32 1.83 9.82
C LEU A 409 6.36 2.90 9.27
N LYS A 410 5.04 2.67 9.30
CA LYS A 410 4.09 3.67 8.82
C LYS A 410 4.09 4.93 9.66
N GLU A 411 4.22 4.85 10.98
CA GLU A 411 4.19 6.06 11.83
C GLU A 411 5.57 6.71 12.00
N ILE A 412 6.63 6.00 11.62
CA ILE A 412 8.01 6.49 11.78
C ILE A 412 8.29 7.75 10.94
N HIS A 413 7.59 7.93 9.81
CA HIS A 413 7.82 9.10 8.94
C HIS A 413 7.49 10.41 9.66
N ASN A 414 6.41 10.44 10.45
CA ASN A 414 5.99 11.63 11.19
C ASN A 414 7.02 12.00 12.26
N ILE A 415 7.51 10.99 13.00
CA ILE A 415 8.58 11.18 13.99
C ILE A 415 9.83 11.77 13.34
N ILE A 416 10.22 11.29 12.15
CA ILE A 416 11.40 11.81 11.45
C ILE A 416 11.18 13.26 10.98
N LEU A 417 10.00 13.59 10.44
CA LEU A 417 9.66 14.96 10.04
C LEU A 417 9.76 15.92 11.24
N ASP A 418 9.18 15.55 12.38
CA ASP A 418 9.25 16.35 13.60
C ASP A 418 10.71 16.53 14.08
N ILE A 419 11.53 15.48 14.00
CA ILE A 419 12.96 15.55 14.33
C ILE A 419 13.69 16.53 13.42
N ILE A 420 13.40 16.54 12.11
CA ILE A 420 14.01 17.47 11.15
C ILE A 420 13.64 18.90 11.50
N ILE A 421 12.34 19.17 11.71
CA ILE A 421 11.83 20.51 12.06
C ILE A 421 12.48 21.02 13.35
N ILE A 422 12.50 20.20 14.42
CA ILE A 422 13.09 20.60 15.69
C ILE A 422 14.62 20.77 15.59
N SER A 423 15.29 19.98 14.76
CA SER A 423 16.73 20.14 14.51
C SER A 423 17.02 21.47 13.82
N LEU A 424 16.18 21.89 12.87
CA LEU A 424 16.25 23.20 12.24
C LEU A 424 16.01 24.34 13.25
N ASP A 425 15.00 24.20 14.12
CA ASP A 425 14.72 25.18 15.19
C ASP A 425 15.88 25.33 16.20
N LEU A 426 16.75 24.33 16.29
CA LEU A 426 17.96 24.31 17.12
C LEU A 426 19.24 24.68 16.37
N GLU A 427 19.14 25.07 15.09
CA GLU A 427 20.28 25.35 14.19
C GLU A 427 21.22 24.13 14.00
N LEU A 428 20.73 22.91 14.22
CA LEU A 428 21.47 21.66 14.04
C LEU A 428 21.37 21.16 12.59
N ILE A 429 21.92 21.93 11.65
CA ILE A 429 21.75 21.70 10.20
C ILE A 429 22.24 20.32 9.76
N GLU A 430 23.41 19.88 10.21
CA GLU A 430 23.96 18.57 9.82
C GLU A 430 23.15 17.39 10.37
N GLU A 431 22.54 17.57 11.56
CA GLU A 431 21.61 16.59 12.10
C GLU A 431 20.35 16.54 11.22
N ALA A 432 19.76 17.71 10.90
CA ALA A 432 18.58 17.80 10.04
C ALA A 432 18.80 17.14 8.67
N LYS A 433 19.96 17.36 8.03
CA LYS A 433 20.34 16.70 6.76
C LYS A 433 20.41 15.19 6.89
N LYS A 434 20.97 14.66 7.99
CA LYS A 434 21.04 13.21 8.22
C LYS A 434 19.65 12.58 8.33
N TRP A 435 18.74 13.21 9.06
CA TRP A 435 17.35 12.73 9.17
C TRP A 435 16.59 12.89 7.85
N PHE A 436 16.89 13.95 7.10
CA PHE A 436 16.33 14.15 5.76
C PHE A 436 16.73 13.05 4.77
N ASP A 437 18.01 12.66 4.73
CA ASP A 437 18.46 11.53 3.90
C ASP A 437 17.76 10.22 4.31
N MET A 438 17.48 10.05 5.60
CA MET A 438 16.80 8.86 6.10
C MET A 438 15.32 8.80 5.70
N ILE A 439 14.58 9.91 5.80
CA ILE A 439 13.18 9.93 5.34
C ILE A 439 13.08 9.76 3.82
N LEU A 440 14.01 10.32 3.04
CA LEU A 440 14.07 10.07 1.61
C LEU A 440 14.16 8.57 1.31
N LYS A 441 15.06 7.85 1.98
CA LYS A 441 15.21 6.40 1.83
C LYS A 441 13.94 5.65 2.23
N ILE A 442 13.37 5.96 3.40
CA ILE A 442 12.14 5.30 3.91
C ILE A 442 10.96 5.48 2.94
N VAL A 443 10.84 6.64 2.30
CA VAL A 443 9.75 6.91 1.34
C VAL A 443 10.01 6.24 -0.01
N VAL A 444 11.26 6.20 -0.47
CA VAL A 444 11.61 5.84 -1.86
C VAL A 444 12.01 4.37 -2.03
N GLU A 445 12.75 3.80 -1.09
CA GLU A 445 13.26 2.42 -1.20
C GLU A 445 12.15 1.35 -1.28
N PRO A 446 11.01 1.49 -0.57
CA PRO A 446 9.86 0.61 -0.78
C PRO A 446 9.27 0.64 -2.19
N ILE A 447 9.63 1.63 -3.02
CA ILE A 447 9.10 1.83 -4.38
C ILE A 447 10.17 1.51 -5.42
N MET A 448 11.33 2.17 -5.35
CA MET A 448 12.41 2.05 -6.33
C MET A 448 13.31 0.84 -6.06
N GLY A 449 13.34 0.34 -4.83
CA GLY A 449 14.36 -0.59 -4.36
C GLY A 449 15.47 0.13 -3.60
N LYS A 450 16.41 -0.65 -3.04
CA LYS A 450 17.52 -0.15 -2.23
C LYS A 450 18.36 0.87 -3.02
N LEU A 451 18.63 2.02 -2.42
CA LEU A 451 19.43 3.07 -3.04
C LEU A 451 20.90 2.82 -2.74
N GLU A 452 21.76 2.96 -3.76
CA GLU A 452 23.21 2.79 -3.61
C GLU A 452 23.84 4.10 -3.12
N ASP A 453 24.39 4.12 -1.90
CA ASP A 453 24.96 5.31 -1.26
C ASP A 453 26.17 5.92 -1.99
N ASP A 454 26.75 5.21 -2.95
CA ASP A 454 27.98 5.56 -3.66
C ASP A 454 27.78 6.54 -4.84
N LYS A 455 26.53 6.85 -5.22
CA LYS A 455 26.21 7.68 -6.41
C LYS A 455 25.37 8.90 -6.08
N PRO A 456 25.87 10.14 -6.20
CA PRO A 456 25.11 11.37 -5.92
C PRO A 456 23.78 11.50 -6.68
N LYS A 457 23.66 10.80 -7.82
CA LYS A 457 22.47 10.79 -8.67
C LYS A 457 21.23 10.20 -7.97
N TRP A 458 21.42 9.27 -7.02
CA TRP A 458 20.28 8.66 -6.32
C TRP A 458 19.45 9.71 -5.58
N ARG A 459 20.10 10.71 -4.96
CA ARG A 459 19.43 11.72 -4.14
C ARG A 459 18.49 12.58 -4.97
N LYS A 460 18.91 12.98 -6.18
CA LYS A 460 18.07 13.78 -7.08
C LYS A 460 16.82 13.02 -7.55
N GLU A 461 17.00 11.77 -7.96
CA GLU A 461 15.87 10.93 -8.40
C GLU A 461 14.93 10.60 -7.23
N ALA A 462 15.49 10.27 -6.07
CA ALA A 462 14.74 10.02 -4.83
C ALA A 462 13.98 11.27 -4.38
N LEU A 463 14.61 12.44 -4.37
CA LEU A 463 13.95 13.70 -4.02
C LEU A 463 12.81 14.02 -4.99
N HIS A 464 13.00 13.80 -6.28
CA HIS A 464 11.95 14.05 -7.27
C HIS A 464 10.75 13.10 -7.09
N LEU A 465 11.01 11.82 -6.80
CA LEU A 465 9.95 10.85 -6.50
C LEU A 465 9.24 11.18 -5.18
N ALA A 466 10.03 11.39 -4.12
CA ALA A 466 9.54 11.72 -2.79
C ALA A 466 8.69 12.99 -2.81
N GLY A 467 9.07 14.02 -3.57
CA GLY A 467 8.28 15.24 -3.71
C GLY A 467 6.93 15.06 -4.42
N LYS A 468 6.77 14.05 -5.28
CA LYS A 468 5.46 13.71 -5.88
C LYS A 468 4.57 12.95 -4.89
N ILE A 469 5.18 12.16 -4.01
CA ILE A 469 4.49 11.27 -3.06
C ILE A 469 4.15 12.00 -1.75
N LEU A 470 5.12 12.74 -1.21
CA LEU A 470 5.04 13.51 0.03
C LEU A 470 5.57 14.93 -0.22
N PRO A 471 4.73 15.83 -0.78
CA PRO A 471 5.13 17.17 -1.19
C PRO A 471 5.83 18.02 -0.12
N GLU A 472 5.58 17.76 1.16
CA GLU A 472 6.24 18.37 2.33
C GLU A 472 7.77 18.24 2.26
N ILE A 473 8.28 17.14 1.67
CA ILE A 473 9.72 16.89 1.51
C ILE A 473 10.38 17.99 0.68
N ILE A 474 9.70 18.56 -0.31
CA ILE A 474 10.28 19.60 -1.17
C ILE A 474 10.55 20.89 -0.38
N SER A 475 9.59 21.32 0.44
CA SER A 475 9.76 22.51 1.27
C SER A 475 10.93 22.37 2.25
N ILE A 476 11.10 21.18 2.83
CA ILE A 476 12.22 20.89 3.75
C ILE A 476 13.56 20.86 2.99
N ALA A 477 13.59 20.28 1.78
CA ALA A 477 14.78 20.23 0.94
C ALA A 477 15.29 21.64 0.60
N GLU A 478 14.38 22.55 0.26
CA GLU A 478 14.68 23.96 -0.02
C GLU A 478 15.32 24.65 1.18
N ILE A 479 14.78 24.44 2.39
CA ILE A 479 15.33 25.00 3.64
C ILE A 479 16.74 24.45 3.93
N LEU A 480 16.98 23.18 3.62
CA LEU A 480 18.26 22.51 3.84
C LEU A 480 19.30 22.75 2.73
N GLU A 481 18.95 23.50 1.69
CA GLU A 481 19.76 23.71 0.48
C GLU A 481 20.16 22.38 -0.21
N ILE A 482 19.28 21.38 -0.18
CA ILE A 482 19.48 20.08 -0.82
C ILE A 482 18.86 20.14 -2.23
N VAL A 483 19.70 20.05 -3.26
CA VAL A 483 19.31 20.12 -4.70
C VAL A 483 19.14 18.75 -5.33
#